data_AF-A0A916QZ12-F1
#
_entry.id   AF-A0A916QZ12-F1
#
_cell.length_a   1.000
_cell.length_b   1.000
_cell.length_c   1.000
_cell.angle_alpha   90.00
_cell.angle_beta   90.00
_cell.angle_gamma   90.00
#
_symmetry.space_group_name_H-M   'P 1'
#
loop_
_entity.id
_entity.type
_entity.pdbx_description
1 polymer ?
#
loop_
_entity_poly.entity_id
_entity_poly.type
_entity_poly.pdbx_seq_one_letter_code
_entity_poly.pdbx_strand_id
1 'polypeptide(L)'
;MLRKCNHKLAKAISDLGWGMFVNFVEYKLQQKGGLLIEIDRWFPSSKTCCNCLYQMSEMPLDVREWTCPSCGTHHDRDENASKNIRAENIRQLYGLGRTAAVRAASRREGGEVRPKSGQKSVLRHSPVSSEVPTSA
;
A
#
# COMPACT_ATOMS: atom_id res chain seq x y z
N MET A 1 -4.37 -21.52 -14.22
CA MET A 1 -3.38 -20.43 -14.41
C MET A 1 -2.42 -20.49 -13.22
N LEU A 2 -1.21 -21.03 -13.41
CA LEU A 2 -0.27 -21.25 -12.30
C LEU A 2 0.36 -19.93 -11.88
N ARG A 3 0.09 -19.51 -10.64
CA ARG A 3 0.73 -18.38 -9.98
C ARG A 3 2.20 -18.75 -9.78
N LYS A 4 3.10 -18.28 -10.65
CA LYS A 4 4.54 -18.47 -10.50
C LYS A 4 5.00 -17.66 -9.28
N CYS A 5 4.93 -18.29 -8.10
CA CYS A 5 5.39 -17.69 -6.86
C CYS A 5 6.92 -17.78 -6.82
N ASN A 6 7.59 -16.64 -6.77
CA ASN A 6 9.02 -16.62 -6.46
C ASN A 6 9.17 -17.08 -5.00
N HIS A 7 9.63 -18.32 -4.79
CA HIS A 7 9.75 -18.91 -3.45
C HIS A 7 10.65 -18.10 -2.51
N LYS A 8 11.59 -17.31 -3.03
CA LYS A 8 12.44 -16.40 -2.23
C LYS A 8 11.67 -15.20 -1.69
N LEU A 9 10.63 -14.76 -2.39
CA LEU A 9 9.86 -13.55 -2.07
C LEU A 9 8.50 -13.86 -1.41
N ALA A 10 7.94 -15.04 -1.68
CA ALA A 10 6.60 -15.43 -1.21
C ALA A 10 6.48 -15.38 0.32
N LYS A 11 7.50 -15.85 1.05
CA LYS A 11 7.53 -15.79 2.52
C LYS A 11 7.56 -14.35 3.02
N ALA A 12 8.45 -13.53 2.49
CA ALA A 12 8.54 -12.11 2.87
C ALA A 12 7.23 -11.35 2.60
N ILE A 13 6.55 -11.61 1.47
CA ILE A 13 5.23 -11.02 1.18
C ILE A 13 4.16 -11.50 2.17
N SER A 14 4.17 -12.79 2.50
CA SER A 14 3.20 -13.37 3.45
C SER A 14 3.38 -12.81 4.86
N ASP A 15 4.63 -12.66 5.30
CA ASP A 15 4.97 -12.18 6.64
C ASP A 15 4.54 -10.70 6.85
N LEU A 16 4.33 -9.91 5.78
CA LEU A 16 3.83 -8.53 5.85
C LEU A 16 2.33 -8.41 6.16
N GLY A 17 1.54 -9.48 6.01
CA GLY A 17 0.14 -9.50 6.44
C GLY A 17 -0.79 -8.51 5.71
N TRP A 18 -0.58 -8.28 4.40
CA TRP A 18 -1.35 -7.30 3.61
C TRP A 18 -2.87 -7.44 3.71
N GLY A 19 -3.40 -8.67 3.80
CA GLY A 19 -4.84 -8.89 3.98
C GLY A 19 -5.36 -8.35 5.32
N MET A 20 -4.61 -8.53 6.41
CA MET A 20 -4.96 -7.95 7.71
C MET A 20 -4.90 -6.42 7.69
N PHE A 21 -3.90 -5.86 7.00
CA PHE A 21 -3.80 -4.41 6.83
C PHE A 21 -5.02 -3.83 6.13
N VAL A 22 -5.43 -4.41 5.00
CA VAL A 22 -6.63 -3.97 4.26
C VAL A 22 -7.89 -4.09 5.13
N ASN A 23 -8.05 -5.21 5.85
CA ASN A 23 -9.18 -5.41 6.76
C ASN A 23 -9.26 -4.32 7.85
N PHE A 24 -8.12 -3.93 8.43
CA PHE A 24 -8.11 -2.85 9.42
C PHE A 24 -8.42 -1.49 8.83
N VAL A 25 -7.96 -1.20 7.62
CA VAL A 25 -8.29 0.03 6.89
C VAL A 25 -9.79 0.08 6.61
N GLU A 26 -10.36 -1.00 6.08
CA GLU A 26 -11.80 -1.09 5.81
C GLU A 26 -12.62 -0.89 7.09
N TYR A 27 -12.30 -1.64 8.14
CA TYR A 27 -12.96 -1.53 9.44
C TYR A 27 -12.94 -0.09 9.97
N LYS A 28 -11.78 0.59 9.93
CA LYS A 28 -11.67 1.97 10.41
C LYS A 28 -12.36 2.98 9.51
N LEU A 29 -12.39 2.75 8.20
CA LEU A 29 -13.14 3.60 7.27
C LEU A 29 -14.64 3.47 7.53
N GLN A 30 -15.17 2.25 7.69
CA GLN A 30 -16.59 2.04 8.00
C GLN A 30 -17.00 2.76 9.29
N GLN A 31 -16.16 2.73 10.34
CA GLN A 31 -16.42 3.48 11.58
C GLN A 31 -16.52 5.00 11.35
N LYS A 32 -15.68 5.54 10.46
CA LYS A 32 -15.69 6.96 10.08
C LYS A 32 -16.68 7.29 8.96
N GLY A 33 -17.47 6.32 8.52
CA GLY A 33 -18.35 6.43 7.36
C GLY A 33 -17.64 6.50 6.01
N GLY A 34 -16.31 6.41 5.96
CA GLY A 34 -15.50 6.49 4.75
C GLY A 34 -15.67 5.30 3.79
N LEU A 35 -15.15 5.47 2.57
CA LEU A 35 -15.23 4.48 1.50
C LEU A 35 -13.83 3.95 1.15
N LEU A 36 -13.70 2.63 1.09
CA LEU A 36 -12.53 1.97 0.50
C LEU A 36 -12.82 1.62 -0.96
N ILE A 37 -11.90 1.99 -1.85
CA ILE A 37 -11.91 1.63 -3.26
C ILE A 37 -10.60 0.91 -3.55
N GLU A 38 -10.70 -0.34 -4.00
CA GLU A 38 -9.55 -1.13 -4.42
C GLU A 38 -9.32 -0.94 -5.92
N ILE A 39 -8.05 -0.73 -6.30
CA ILE A 39 -7.64 -0.67 -7.70
C ILE A 39 -7.20 -2.06 -8.15
N ASP A 40 -7.37 -2.34 -9.44
CA ASP A 40 -6.89 -3.58 -10.04
C ASP A 40 -5.40 -3.83 -9.76
N ARG A 41 -5.08 -5.09 -9.46
CA ARG A 41 -3.71 -5.51 -9.11
C ARG A 41 -2.70 -5.23 -10.22
N TRP A 42 -3.12 -5.25 -11.48
CA TRP A 42 -2.26 -5.10 -12.64
C TRP A 42 -2.24 -3.69 -13.19
N PHE A 43 -2.88 -2.74 -12.50
CA PHE A 43 -2.83 -1.33 -12.87
C PHE A 43 -1.36 -0.83 -12.86
N PRO A 44 -0.84 -0.28 -13.97
CA PRO A 44 0.57 0.05 -14.13
C PRO A 44 0.97 1.36 -13.43
N SER A 45 0.62 1.52 -12.14
CA SER A 45 0.79 2.78 -11.39
C SER A 45 2.23 3.29 -11.38
N SER A 46 3.21 2.41 -11.19
CA SER A 46 4.63 2.79 -11.15
C SER A 46 5.25 3.01 -12.53
N LYS A 47 4.69 2.38 -13.58
CA LYS A 47 5.22 2.42 -14.95
C LYS A 47 4.66 3.57 -15.79
N THR A 48 3.51 4.11 -15.39
CA THR A 48 2.84 5.20 -16.09
C THR A 48 3.34 6.54 -15.56
N CYS A 49 3.72 7.46 -16.43
CA CYS A 49 4.06 8.83 -16.05
C CYS A 49 2.79 9.55 -15.56
N CYS A 50 2.81 10.07 -14.32
CA CYS A 50 1.66 10.82 -13.79
C CYS A 50 1.43 12.19 -14.47
N ASN A 51 2.39 12.67 -15.27
CA ASN A 51 2.28 13.95 -15.97
C ASN A 51 1.71 13.80 -17.39
N CYS A 52 2.26 12.88 -18.20
CA CYS A 52 1.88 12.73 -19.61
C CYS A 52 1.24 11.37 -19.96
N LEU A 53 1.03 10.50 -18.97
CA LEU A 53 0.44 9.16 -19.12
C LEU A 53 1.24 8.18 -20.00
N TYR A 54 2.48 8.52 -20.37
CA TYR A 54 3.37 7.59 -21.05
C TYR A 54 3.65 6.37 -20.16
N GLN A 55 3.39 5.17 -20.68
CA GLN A 55 3.63 3.92 -19.98
C GLN A 55 4.95 3.28 -20.42
N MET A 56 5.86 3.08 -19.47
CA MET A 56 7.09 2.33 -19.69
C MET A 56 6.79 0.85 -19.96
N SER A 57 7.52 0.25 -20.90
CA SER A 57 7.45 -1.19 -21.19
C SER A 57 7.88 -2.01 -19.97
N GLU A 58 9.04 -1.69 -19.42
CA GLU A 58 9.64 -2.37 -18.28
C GLU A 58 9.98 -1.40 -17.14
N MET A 59 9.90 -1.92 -15.92
CA MET A 59 10.23 -1.19 -14.69
C MET A 59 10.78 -2.19 -13.67
N PRO A 60 12.09 -2.49 -13.74
CA PRO A 60 12.78 -3.41 -12.83
C PRO A 60 12.69 -2.96 -11.36
N LEU A 61 12.71 -3.85 -10.37
CA LEU A 61 12.44 -3.49 -8.96
C LEU A 61 13.44 -2.50 -8.33
N ASP A 62 14.65 -2.45 -8.86
CA ASP A 62 15.79 -1.63 -8.43
C ASP A 62 15.74 -0.16 -8.90
N VAL A 63 14.97 0.18 -9.93
CA VAL A 63 14.93 1.54 -10.52
C VAL A 63 14.05 2.51 -9.70
N ARG A 64 14.53 3.01 -8.57
CA ARG A 64 13.73 3.88 -7.68
C ARG A 64 13.38 5.24 -8.27
N GLU A 65 14.23 5.77 -9.14
CA GLU A 65 14.04 7.04 -9.83
C GLU A 65 14.18 6.85 -11.34
N TRP A 66 13.41 7.60 -12.12
CA TRP A 66 13.48 7.53 -13.59
C TRP A 66 13.02 8.84 -14.23
N THR A 67 13.49 9.11 -15.44
CA THR A 67 13.05 10.25 -16.24
C THR A 67 12.11 9.78 -17.34
N CYS A 68 10.96 10.43 -17.48
CA CYS A 68 10.01 10.09 -18.53
C CYS A 68 10.60 10.39 -19.92
N PRO A 69 10.67 9.42 -20.84
CA PRO A 69 11.23 9.64 -22.18
C PRO A 69 10.30 10.48 -23.08
N SER A 70 9.02 10.61 -22.72
CA SER A 70 8.03 11.37 -23.49
C SER A 70 8.00 12.86 -23.13
N CYS A 71 8.02 13.19 -21.83
CA CYS A 71 7.90 14.58 -21.38
C CYS A 71 9.09 15.12 -20.57
N GLY A 72 10.12 14.31 -20.34
CA GLY A 72 11.33 14.71 -19.62
C GLY A 72 11.17 14.90 -18.11
N THR A 73 10.01 14.59 -17.53
CA THR A 73 9.79 14.74 -16.08
C THR A 73 10.58 13.69 -15.30
N HIS A 74 11.32 14.12 -14.29
CA HIS A 74 11.97 13.23 -13.33
C HIS A 74 10.96 12.74 -12.28
N HIS A 75 10.99 11.46 -11.97
CA HIS A 75 10.07 10.80 -11.05
C HIS A 75 10.78 9.99 -9.98
N ASP A 76 10.37 10.17 -8.72
CA ASP A 76 10.42 9.09 -7.74
C ASP A 76 9.29 8.09 -8.04
N ARG A 77 9.63 6.80 -8.08
CA ARG A 77 8.70 5.72 -8.45
C ARG A 77 7.48 5.66 -7.54
N ASP A 78 7.66 5.78 -6.23
CA ASP A 78 6.59 5.59 -5.26
C ASP A 78 5.68 6.81 -5.22
N GLU A 79 6.25 8.02 -5.30
CA GLU A 79 5.49 9.26 -5.44
C GLU A 79 4.65 9.23 -6.72
N ASN A 80 5.26 8.86 -7.87
CA ASN A 80 4.56 8.72 -9.13
C ASN A 80 3.42 7.69 -9.05
N ALA A 81 3.69 6.52 -8.47
CA ALA A 81 2.68 5.48 -8.27
C ALA A 81 1.52 5.98 -7.40
N SER A 82 1.79 6.72 -6.33
CA SER A 82 0.77 7.28 -5.45
C SER A 82 -0.17 8.27 -6.18
N LYS A 83 0.39 9.13 -7.05
CA LYS A 83 -0.37 10.08 -7.87
C LYS A 83 -1.28 9.34 -8.86
N ASN A 84 -0.78 8.30 -9.52
CA ASN A 84 -1.57 7.49 -10.45
C ASN A 84 -2.66 6.68 -9.75
N ILE A 85 -2.36 6.06 -8.61
CA ILE A 85 -3.33 5.36 -7.76
C ILE A 85 -4.44 6.32 -7.32
N ARG A 86 -4.10 7.55 -6.92
CA ARG A 86 -5.10 8.55 -6.55
C ARG A 86 -5.99 8.92 -7.74
N ALA A 87 -5.41 9.18 -8.91
CA ALA A 87 -6.16 9.54 -10.11
C ALA A 87 -7.12 8.42 -10.54
N GLU A 88 -6.65 7.17 -10.52
CA GLU A 88 -7.45 6.00 -10.87
C GLU A 88 -8.58 5.76 -9.86
N ASN A 89 -8.32 5.92 -8.55
CA ASN A 89 -9.37 5.86 -7.52
C ASN A 89 -10.46 6.90 -7.77
N ILE A 90 -10.08 8.13 -8.11
CA ILE A 90 -11.02 9.21 -8.41
C ILE A 90 -11.84 8.85 -9.66
N ARG A 91 -11.19 8.32 -10.70
CA ARG A 91 -11.87 7.86 -11.93
C ARG A 91 -12.91 6.78 -11.62
N GLN A 92 -12.58 5.78 -10.80
CA GLN A 92 -13.51 4.74 -10.40
C GLN A 92 -14.65 5.27 -9.52
N LEU A 93 -14.36 6.20 -8.61
CA LEU A 93 -15.37 6.83 -7.76
C LEU A 93 -16.47 7.50 -8.60
N TYR A 94 -16.05 8.25 -9.63
CA TYR A 94 -16.98 8.89 -10.55
C TYR A 94 -17.66 7.89 -11.49
N GLY A 95 -16.90 6.94 -12.06
CA GLY A 95 -17.44 5.95 -13.01
C GLY A 95 -18.47 4.99 -12.41
N LEU A 96 -18.34 4.63 -11.14
CA LEU A 96 -19.28 3.77 -10.42
C LEU A 96 -20.46 4.52 -9.79
N GLY A 97 -20.54 5.85 -9.93
CA GLY A 97 -21.59 6.65 -9.31
C GLY A 97 -21.54 6.68 -7.76
N ARG A 98 -20.41 6.29 -7.16
CA ARG A 98 -20.25 6.19 -5.68
C ARG A 98 -20.03 7.54 -4.99
N THR A 99 -20.18 8.66 -5.71
CA THR A 99 -20.04 10.02 -5.17
C THR A 99 -21.06 10.34 -4.07
N ALA A 100 -22.25 9.74 -4.12
CA ALA A 100 -23.26 9.88 -3.07
C ALA A 100 -22.82 9.25 -1.74
N ALA A 101 -22.14 8.09 -1.78
CA ALA A 101 -21.63 7.41 -0.59
C ALA A 101 -20.55 8.25 0.13
N VAL A 102 -19.65 8.89 -0.61
CA VAL A 102 -18.62 9.78 -0.04
C VAL A 102 -19.24 11.03 0.60
N ARG A 103 -20.30 11.60 0.03
CA ARG A 103 -21.01 12.75 0.65
C ARG A 103 -21.79 12.39 1.91
N ALA A 104 -22.17 11.13 2.07
CA ALA A 104 -22.80 10.63 3.30
C ALA A 104 -21.76 10.35 4.40
N ALA A 105 -20.55 9.95 4.01
CA ALA A 105 -19.41 9.69 4.89
C ALA A 105 -18.96 10.92 5.70
N SER A 106 -18.82 12.06 5.04
CA SER A 106 -18.23 13.28 5.63
C SER A 106 -19.09 13.96 6.71
N ARG A 107 -20.28 13.42 7.04
CA ARG A 107 -21.24 14.02 7.97
C ARG A 107 -21.28 13.36 9.36
N ARG A 108 -20.50 12.30 9.61
CA ARG A 108 -20.48 11.63 10.91
C ARG A 108 -19.30 12.15 11.74
N GLU A 109 -19.62 12.88 12.81
CA GLU A 109 -18.65 13.30 13.82
C GLU A 109 -17.92 12.08 14.38
N GLY A 110 -16.60 12.22 14.55
CA GLY A 110 -15.72 11.13 14.94
C GLY A 110 -16.12 10.54 16.28
N GLY A 111 -16.57 9.28 16.28
CA GLY A 111 -16.77 8.51 17.50
C GLY A 111 -15.46 8.29 18.26
N GLU A 112 -15.57 8.32 19.59
CA GLU A 112 -14.51 8.15 20.60
C GLU A 112 -13.46 7.10 20.17
N VAL A 113 -12.19 7.50 20.20
CA VAL A 113 -11.07 6.59 19.98
C VAL A 113 -10.99 5.67 21.19
N ARG A 114 -11.05 4.35 20.95
CA ARG A 114 -10.95 3.27 21.96
C ARG A 114 -10.05 3.70 23.15
N PRO A 115 -10.53 3.65 24.40
CA PRO A 115 -9.73 4.07 25.56
C PRO A 115 -8.43 3.27 25.60
N LYS A 116 -7.33 3.94 25.97
CA LYS A 116 -6.00 3.35 26.09
C LYS A 116 -5.93 2.37 27.27
N SER A 117 -6.59 1.22 27.16
CA SER A 117 -6.25 0.05 27.99
C SER A 117 -5.15 -0.73 27.26
N GLY A 118 -3.94 -0.17 27.25
CA GLY A 118 -2.78 -0.89 26.76
C GLY A 118 -2.48 -2.06 27.71
N GLN A 119 -2.68 -3.30 27.27
CA GLN A 119 -1.93 -4.39 27.86
C GLN A 119 -0.47 -4.14 27.51
N LYS A 120 0.36 -3.88 28.52
CA LYS A 120 1.81 -3.79 28.38
C LYS A 120 2.28 -5.10 27.75
N SER A 121 2.85 -5.07 26.55
CA SER A 121 3.55 -6.22 26.01
C SER A 121 4.77 -6.46 26.91
N VAL A 122 4.72 -7.51 27.73
CA VAL A 122 5.93 -8.00 28.41
C VAL A 122 6.79 -8.65 27.35
N LEU A 123 7.73 -7.89 26.78
CA LEU A 123 8.79 -8.44 25.96
C LEU A 123 9.66 -9.31 26.89
N ARG A 124 9.48 -10.63 26.83
CA ARG A 124 10.47 -11.56 27.38
C ARG A 124 11.60 -11.63 26.36
N HIS A 125 12.65 -10.86 26.59
CA HIS A 125 13.92 -11.12 25.93
C HIS A 125 14.49 -12.42 26.54
N SER A 126 14.54 -13.49 25.75
CA SER A 126 15.39 -14.63 26.10
C SER A 126 16.85 -14.18 25.99
N PRO A 127 17.72 -14.48 26.97
CA PRO A 127 19.12 -14.13 26.87
C PRO A 127 19.73 -14.79 25.63
N VAL A 128 20.45 -14.01 24.82
CA VAL A 128 21.26 -14.57 23.73
C VAL A 128 22.49 -15.19 24.38
N SER A 129 22.72 -16.50 24.18
CA SER A 129 23.99 -17.12 24.58
C SER A 129 25.08 -16.68 23.62
N SER A 130 26.04 -15.90 24.13
CA SER A 130 27.25 -15.55 23.42
C SER A 130 28.28 -16.66 23.64
N GLU A 131 28.36 -17.62 22.73
CA GLU A 131 29.55 -18.48 22.63
C GLU A 131 30.23 -18.19 21.28
N VAL A 132 31.34 -17.46 21.35
CA VAL A 132 32.30 -17.35 20.26
C VAL A 132 33.27 -18.52 20.43
N PRO A 133 33.46 -19.41 19.44
CA PRO A 133 34.52 -20.41 19.53
C PRO A 133 35.86 -19.71 19.31
N THR A 134 36.67 -19.63 20.35
CA THR A 134 38.08 -19.27 20.23
C THR A 134 38.83 -20.47 19.67
N SER A 135 39.20 -20.41 18.39
CA SER A 135 40.16 -21.32 17.79
C SER A 135 41.59 -20.91 18.19
N ALA A 136 42.35 -21.85 18.76
CA ALA A 136 43.80 -21.81 18.89
C ALA A 136 44.37 -23.04 18.17
#